data_AF-A0A1B6JTZ0-F1
#
_entry.id   AF-A0A1B6JTZ0-F1
#
_cell.length_a   1.000
_cell.length_b   1.000
_cell.length_c   1.000
_cell.angle_alpha   90.00
_cell.angle_beta   90.00
_cell.angle_gamma   90.00
#
_symmetry.space_group_name_H-M   'P 1'
#
loop_
_entity.id
_entity.type
_entity.pdbx_description
1 polymer ?
#
loop_
_entity_poly.entity_id
_entity_poly.type
_entity_poly.pdbx_seq_one_letter_code
_entity_poly.pdbx_strand_id
1 'polypeptide(L)'
;AEDLLVEQQLKFCMNILNKLKRNQNAGPFLKPVDAVALGIPDYPEKIKHPMDISTVRKKLETNAYKSPEEFHADMNLMFNNCYTYNAPGSVVHEMGRNLQKVYES
;
A
#
# COMPACT_ATOMS: atom_id res chain seq x y z
N ALA A 1 -6.48 -12.88 -25.59
CA ALA A 1 -7.38 -11.72 -25.47
C ALA A 1 -7.50 -11.31 -24.01
N GLU A 2 -7.81 -12.26 -23.12
CA GLU A 2 -7.84 -12.07 -21.67
C GLU A 2 -6.48 -11.64 -21.08
N ASP A 3 -5.38 -12.30 -21.45
CA ASP A 3 -4.03 -11.92 -20.97
C ASP A 3 -3.65 -10.47 -21.30
N LEU A 4 -4.05 -9.99 -22.48
CA LEU A 4 -3.78 -8.62 -22.91
C LEU A 4 -4.60 -7.60 -22.09
N LEU A 5 -5.84 -7.96 -21.73
CA LEU A 5 -6.68 -7.14 -20.87
C LEU A 5 -6.09 -7.04 -19.45
N VAL A 6 -5.63 -8.16 -18.90
CA VAL A 6 -4.97 -8.20 -17.58
C VAL A 6 -3.70 -7.34 -17.59
N GLU A 7 -2.87 -7.43 -18.63
CA GLU A 7 -1.67 -6.60 -18.75
C GLU A 7 -2.00 -5.10 -18.79
N GLN A 8 -3.06 -4.71 -19.51
CA GLN A 8 -3.54 -3.32 -19.54
C GLN A 8 -4.03 -2.85 -18.18
N GLN A 9 -4.78 -3.68 -17.45
CA GLN A 9 -5.24 -3.37 -16.10
C GLN A 9 -4.08 -3.21 -15.12
N LEU A 10 -3.07 -4.09 -15.17
CA LEU A 10 -1.88 -3.98 -14.32
C LEU A 10 -1.03 -2.74 -14.63
N LYS A 11 -0.96 -2.31 -15.91
CA LYS A 11 -0.37 -1.01 -16.28
C LYS A 11 -1.15 0.15 -15.67
N PHE A 12 -2.48 0.07 -15.63
CA PHE A 12 -3.29 1.06 -14.93
C PHE A 12 -3.05 1.07 -13.42
N CYS A 13 -2.92 -0.10 -12.77
CA CYS A 13 -2.52 -0.20 -11.36
C CYS A 13 -1.19 0.49 -11.08
N MET A 14 -0.19 0.35 -11.96
CA MET A 14 1.09 1.05 -11.85
C MET A 14 0.91 2.58 -11.90
N ASN A 15 0.01 3.10 -12.75
CA ASN A 15 -0.29 4.53 -12.81
C ASN A 15 -0.93 5.05 -11.52
N ILE A 16 -1.88 4.29 -10.95
CA ILE A 16 -2.46 4.60 -9.64
C ILE A 16 -1.36 4.64 -8.57
N LEU A 17 -0.49 3.62 -8.52
CA LEU A 17 0.58 3.56 -7.54
C LEU A 17 1.56 4.74 -7.67
N ASN A 18 1.85 5.17 -8.90
CA ASN A 18 2.65 6.36 -9.19
C ASN A 18 1.99 7.65 -8.70
N LYS A 19 0.66 7.80 -8.87
CA LYS A 19 -0.13 8.93 -8.34
C LYS A 19 -0.04 8.95 -6.81
N LEU A 20 -0.25 7.82 -6.15
CA LEU A 20 -0.20 7.71 -4.68
C LEU A 20 1.19 8.05 -4.14
N LYS A 21 2.26 7.53 -4.73
CA LYS A 21 3.65 7.80 -4.31
C LYS A 21 3.99 9.29 -4.26
N ARG A 22 3.36 10.11 -5.11
CA ARG A 22 3.60 11.57 -5.19
C ARG A 22 2.71 12.37 -4.24
N ASN A 23 1.75 11.74 -3.59
CA ASN A 23 0.86 12.41 -2.66
C ASN A 23 1.60 12.82 -1.38
N GLN A 24 1.29 13.99 -0.83
CA GLN A 24 1.91 14.49 0.41
C GLN A 24 1.73 13.55 1.62
N ASN A 25 0.67 12.73 1.63
CA ASN A 25 0.38 11.78 2.70
C ASN A 25 1.10 10.43 2.53
N ALA A 26 1.86 10.22 1.45
CA ALA A 26 2.45 8.93 1.15
C ALA A 26 3.66 8.56 2.02
N GLY A 27 4.28 9.52 2.71
CA GLY A 27 5.56 9.36 3.42
C GLY A 27 5.69 8.06 4.24
N PRO A 28 4.79 7.78 5.20
CA PRO A 28 4.82 6.57 6.02
C PRO A 28 4.65 5.26 5.25
N PHE A 29 4.12 5.32 4.03
CA PHE A 29 3.75 4.16 3.21
C PHE A 29 4.76 3.87 2.09
N LEU A 30 5.79 4.71 1.93
CA LEU A 30 6.75 4.60 0.82
C LEU A 30 7.67 3.37 0.91
N LYS A 31 7.92 2.87 2.12
CA LYS A 31 8.85 1.78 2.43
C LYS A 31 8.28 0.88 3.54
N PRO A 32 8.80 -0.34 3.71
CA PRO A 32 8.42 -1.18 4.85
C PRO A 32 8.62 -0.45 6.17
N VAL A 33 7.72 -0.69 7.13
CA VAL A 33 7.83 -0.14 8.49
C VAL A 33 9.04 -0.76 9.19
N ASP A 34 9.99 0.09 9.58
CA ASP A 34 11.13 -0.30 10.41
C ASP A 34 10.76 -0.12 11.89
N ALA A 35 10.27 -1.20 12.49
CA ALA A 35 9.77 -1.19 13.85
C ALA A 35 10.85 -0.80 14.89
N VAL A 36 12.11 -1.18 14.64
CA VAL A 36 13.23 -0.88 15.52
C VAL A 36 13.60 0.59 15.41
N ALA A 37 13.78 1.10 14.20
CA ALA A 37 14.14 2.51 13.98
C ALA A 37 13.05 3.48 14.49
N LEU A 38 11.79 3.07 14.47
CA LEU A 38 10.66 3.86 14.94
C LEU A 38 10.35 3.69 16.43
N GLY A 39 11.06 2.79 17.14
CA GLY A 39 10.83 2.56 18.57
C GLY A 39 9.49 1.90 18.91
N ILE A 40 8.96 1.09 17.99
CA ILE A 40 7.65 0.42 18.08
C ILE A 40 7.80 -1.10 18.00
N PRO A 41 8.44 -1.75 19.00
CA PRO A 41 8.81 -3.16 18.93
C PRO A 41 7.61 -4.13 18.86
N ASP A 42 6.41 -3.67 19.22
CA ASP A 42 5.17 -4.44 19.16
C ASP A 42 4.53 -4.50 17.76
N TYR A 43 5.06 -3.75 16.79
CA TYR A 43 4.55 -3.74 15.41
C TYR A 43 4.44 -5.15 14.77
N PRO A 44 5.47 -6.01 14.77
CA PRO A 44 5.35 -7.37 14.23
C PRO A 44 4.42 -8.29 15.04
N GLU A 45 4.14 -7.94 16.30
CA GLU A 45 3.17 -8.67 17.12
C GLU A 45 1.73 -8.36 16.68
N LYS A 46 1.46 -7.11 16.27
CA LYS A 46 0.13 -6.64 15.85
C LYS A 46 -0.11 -6.81 14.35
N ILE A 47 0.91 -6.57 13.52
CA ILE A 47 0.82 -6.58 12.06
C ILE A 47 1.57 -7.78 11.50
N LYS A 48 0.80 -8.79 11.06
CA LYS A 48 1.33 -10.08 10.60
C LYS A 48 1.79 -10.12 9.15
N HIS A 49 1.20 -9.26 8.33
CA HIS A 49 1.53 -9.16 6.91
C HIS A 49 1.79 -7.71 6.54
N PRO A 50 3.00 -7.18 6.85
CA PRO A 50 3.37 -5.81 6.48
C PRO A 50 3.28 -5.62 4.97
N MET A 51 2.86 -4.42 4.55
CA MET A 51 2.78 -4.03 3.15
C MET A 51 3.06 -2.54 3.01
N ASP A 52 3.65 -2.15 1.88
CA ASP A 52 4.04 -0.78 1.56
C ASP A 52 4.13 -0.56 0.04
N ILE A 53 4.17 0.70 -0.39
CA ILE A 53 4.19 1.08 -1.81
C ILE A 53 5.40 0.52 -2.56
N SER A 54 6.58 0.42 -1.95
CA SER A 54 7.76 -0.12 -2.62
C SER A 54 7.64 -1.63 -2.83
N THR A 55 7.04 -2.36 -1.88
CA THR A 55 6.72 -3.78 -2.03
C THR A 55 5.67 -4.01 -3.11
N VAL A 56 4.57 -3.25 -3.11
CA VAL A 56 3.54 -3.34 -4.17
C VAL A 56 4.11 -3.03 -5.54
N ARG A 57 4.96 -1.99 -5.65
CA ARG A 57 5.67 -1.65 -6.88
C ARG A 57 6.50 -2.81 -7.38
N LYS A 58 7.33 -3.40 -6.50
CA LYS A 58 8.19 -4.53 -6.86
C LYS A 58 7.35 -5.69 -7.39
N LYS A 59 6.22 -6.00 -6.75
CA LYS A 59 5.31 -7.06 -7.20
C LYS A 59 4.73 -6.79 -8.60
N LEU A 60 4.40 -5.54 -8.93
CA LEU A 60 3.99 -5.17 -10.30
C LEU A 60 5.16 -5.33 -11.29
N GLU A 61 6.34 -4.80 -10.97
CA GLU A 61 7.52 -4.81 -11.85
C GLU A 61 8.05 -6.21 -12.12
N THR A 62 7.86 -7.15 -11.18
CA THR A 62 8.28 -8.56 -11.33
C THR A 62 7.15 -9.47 -11.81
N ASN A 63 6.02 -8.92 -12.30
CA ASN A 63 4.84 -9.70 -12.75
C ASN A 63 4.35 -10.72 -11.70
N ALA A 64 4.47 -10.37 -10.41
CA ALA A 64 4.04 -11.22 -9.31
C ALA A 64 2.52 -11.23 -9.16
N TYR A 65 1.85 -10.15 -9.57
CA TYR A 65 0.39 -10.10 -9.63
C TYR A 65 -0.12 -10.79 -10.89
N LYS A 66 -1.12 -11.66 -10.72
CA LYS A 66 -1.83 -12.33 -11.83
C LYS A 66 -3.13 -11.63 -12.22
N SER A 67 -3.61 -10.72 -11.38
CA SER A 67 -4.80 -9.94 -11.65
C SER A 67 -4.77 -8.59 -10.90
N PRO A 68 -5.53 -7.58 -11.35
CA PRO A 68 -5.65 -6.31 -10.62
C PRO A 68 -6.27 -6.45 -9.22
N GLU A 69 -7.06 -7.50 -8.97
CA GLU A 69 -7.65 -7.80 -7.67
C GLU A 69 -6.58 -8.14 -6.63
N GLU A 70 -5.51 -8.84 -7.01
CA GLU A 70 -4.39 -9.13 -6.11
C GLU A 70 -3.62 -7.85 -5.74
N PHE A 71 -3.46 -6.92 -6.69
CA PHE A 71 -2.92 -5.59 -6.40
C PHE A 71 -3.83 -4.81 -5.44
N HIS A 72 -5.14 -4.84 -5.67
CA HIS A 72 -6.12 -4.19 -4.80
C HIS A 72 -6.10 -4.76 -3.39
N ALA A 73 -5.95 -6.08 -3.24
CA ALA A 73 -5.85 -6.74 -1.94
C ALA A 73 -4.64 -6.24 -1.14
N ASP A 74 -3.47 -6.10 -1.75
CA ASP A 74 -2.27 -5.58 -1.09
C ASP A 74 -2.39 -4.08 -0.74
N MET A 75 -3.03 -3.28 -1.60
CA MET A 75 -3.33 -1.89 -1.29
C MET A 75 -4.24 -1.77 -0.07
N ASN A 76 -5.31 -2.57 -0.01
CA ASN A 76 -6.19 -2.61 1.16
C ASN A 76 -5.49 -3.13 2.41
N LEU A 77 -4.62 -4.13 2.28
CA LEU A 77 -3.80 -4.64 3.38
C LEU A 77 -2.92 -3.54 3.97
N MET A 78 -2.24 -2.75 3.13
CA MET A 78 -1.43 -1.61 3.58
C MET A 78 -2.26 -0.60 4.40
N PHE A 79 -3.45 -0.21 3.92
CA PHE A 79 -4.33 0.70 4.65
C PHE A 79 -4.89 0.08 5.93
N ASN A 80 -5.31 -1.19 5.90
CA ASN A 80 -5.84 -1.88 7.07
C ASN A 80 -4.78 -2.07 8.15
N ASN A 81 -3.53 -2.36 7.78
CA ASN A 81 -2.42 -2.41 8.71
C ASN A 81 -2.20 -1.06 9.40
N CYS A 82 -2.31 0.03 8.64
CA CYS A 82 -2.24 1.38 9.19
C CYS A 82 -3.33 1.62 10.24
N TYR A 83 -4.57 1.26 9.95
CA TYR A 83 -5.70 1.48 10.87
C TYR A 83 -5.72 0.52 12.05
N THR A 84 -5.16 -0.68 11.89
CA THR A 84 -4.99 -1.64 12.97
C THR A 84 -3.95 -1.15 13.98
N TYR A 85 -2.83 -0.61 13.50
CA TYR A 85 -1.72 -0.22 14.37
C TYR A 85 -1.90 1.18 14.97
N ASN A 86 -2.36 2.15 14.16
CA ASN A 86 -2.41 3.55 14.53
C ASN A 86 -3.81 3.93 15.01
N ALA A 87 -3.90 4.54 16.20
CA ALA A 87 -5.17 4.97 16.76
C ALA A 87 -5.89 6.00 15.85
N PRO A 88 -7.23 5.97 15.77
CA PRO A 88 -8.01 6.99 15.07
C PRO A 88 -7.64 8.41 15.52
N GLY A 89 -7.49 9.34 14.57
CA GLY A 89 -7.08 10.72 14.83
C GLY A 89 -5.57 10.95 14.99
N SER A 90 -4.75 9.89 15.07
CA SER A 90 -3.30 10.05 14.98
C SER A 90 -2.87 10.51 13.58
N VAL A 91 -1.71 11.19 13.50
CA VAL A 91 -1.21 11.75 12.24
C VAL A 91 -1.11 10.69 11.13
N VAL A 92 -0.53 9.52 11.43
CA VAL A 92 -0.36 8.44 10.44
C VAL A 92 -1.69 7.82 10.04
N HIS A 93 -2.64 7.68 10.98
CA HIS A 93 -4.00 7.22 10.67
C HIS A 93 -4.69 8.16 9.67
N GLU A 94 -4.64 9.47 9.92
CA GLU A 94 -5.27 10.46 9.03
C GLU A 94 -4.56 10.56 7.67
N MET A 95 -3.24 10.40 7.64
CA MET A 95 -2.49 10.28 6.38
C MET A 95 -2.95 9.05 5.58
N GLY A 96 -3.15 7.91 6.23
CA GLY A 96 -3.70 6.70 5.61
C GLY A 96 -5.09 6.94 5.02
N ARG A 97 -6.00 7.55 5.78
CA ARG A 97 -7.36 7.88 5.34
C ARG A 97 -7.36 8.81 4.12
N ASN A 98 -6.51 9.83 4.14
CA ASN A 98 -6.43 10.77 3.02
C ASN A 98 -5.79 10.15 1.78
N LEU A 99 -4.78 9.29 1.95
CA LEU A 99 -4.16 8.58 0.85
C LEU A 99 -5.13 7.54 0.23
N GLN A 100 -5.92 6.84 1.05
CA GLN A 100 -6.95 5.91 0.58
C GLN A 100 -8.05 6.61 -0.23
N LYS A 101 -8.50 7.80 0.17
CA LYS A 101 -9.44 8.60 -0.64
C LYS A 101 -8.90 8.91 -2.04
N VAL A 102 -7.60 9.16 -2.17
CA VAL A 102 -6.93 9.41 -3.47
C VAL A 102 -6.79 8.12 -4.28
N TYR A 103 -6.70 6.98 -3.61
CA TYR A 103 -6.68 5.65 -4.21
C TYR A 103 -8.04 5.26 -4.80
N GLU A 104 -9.12 5.60 -4.09
CA GLU A 104 -10.51 5.28 -4.47
C GLU A 104 -11.14 6.29 -5.45
N SER A 105 -10.44 7.40 -5.76
CA SER A 105 -10.88 8.44 -6.71
C SER A 105 -10.45 8.17 -8.15
#